data_AF-A0A963RQL0-F1
#
_entry.id   AF-A0A963RQL0-F1
#
_cell.length_a   1.000
_cell.length_b   1.000
_cell.length_c   1.000
_cell.angle_alpha   90.00
_cell.angle_beta   90.00
_cell.angle_gamma   90.00
#
_symmetry.space_group_name_H-M   'P 1'
#
loop_
_entity.id
_entity.type
_entity.pdbx_description
1 polymer ?
#
loop_
_entity_poly.entity_id
_entity_poly.type
_entity_poly.pdbx_seq_one_letter_code
_entity_poly.pdbx_strand_id
1 'polypeptide(L)'
;MRFCSLASGSSGNATLVEASSGTTRTRVLIDAGLGLRELGRRLARIGVAVAELDALFITHEHSDHIGCAPELAARHGIPLWASLGTLRAAEGRLDPATAR
;
A
#
# COMPACT_ATOMS: atom_id res chain seq x y z
N MET A 1 -6.15 0.74 17.77
CA MET A 1 -5.73 1.24 16.45
C MET A 1 -4.25 1.59 16.52
N ARG A 2 -3.47 1.27 15.50
CA ARG A 2 -2.01 1.48 15.42
C ARG A 2 -1.66 2.15 14.09
N PHE A 3 -0.79 3.15 14.14
CA PHE A 3 -0.25 3.84 12.97
C PHE A 3 1.26 3.69 12.96
N CYS A 4 1.85 3.39 11.81
CA CYS A 4 3.30 3.33 11.66
C CYS A 4 3.70 3.97 10.33
N SER A 5 4.36 5.13 10.41
CA SER A 5 5.00 5.72 9.23
C SER A 5 6.23 4.88 8.89
N LEU A 6 6.16 4.20 7.74
CA LEU A 6 7.27 3.44 7.18
C LEU A 6 8.19 4.38 6.43
N ALA A 7 7.65 5.38 5.73
CA ALA A 7 8.41 6.47 5.11
C ALA A 7 7.53 7.72 4.93
N SER A 8 8.18 8.88 4.93
CA SER A 8 7.58 10.18 4.70
C SER A 8 8.62 11.08 4.04
N GLY A 9 8.38 11.54 2.81
CA GLY A 9 9.27 12.42 2.05
C GLY A 9 9.49 12.02 0.59
N SER A 10 10.38 12.74 -0.09
CA SER A 10 10.61 12.64 -1.55
C SER A 10 11.10 11.28 -2.05
N SER A 11 11.61 10.43 -1.16
CA SER A 11 12.06 9.07 -1.48
C SER A 11 10.95 8.02 -1.41
N GLY A 12 9.71 8.45 -1.15
CA GLY A 12 8.53 7.60 -1.08
C GLY A 12 7.78 7.73 0.24
N ASN A 13 6.46 7.69 0.16
CA ASN A 13 5.55 7.70 1.28
C ASN A 13 4.94 6.32 1.47
N ALA A 14 4.87 5.87 2.73
CA ALA A 14 4.21 4.63 3.10
C ALA A 14 3.85 4.68 4.58
N THR A 15 2.58 4.47 4.91
CA THR A 15 2.08 4.44 6.29
C THR A 15 1.20 3.23 6.48
N LEU A 16 1.55 2.37 7.44
CA LEU A 16 0.68 1.27 7.86
C LEU A 16 -0.36 1.81 8.85
N VAL A 17 -1.63 1.51 8.58
CA VAL A 17 -2.74 1.67 9.50
C VAL A 17 -3.26 0.29 9.86
N GLU A 18 -3.29 -0.02 11.16
CA GLU A 18 -3.77 -1.29 11.67
C GLU A 18 -4.89 -1.07 12.69
N ALA A 19 -6.02 -1.70 12.44
CA ALA A 19 -7.15 -1.74 13.35
C ALA A 19 -7.39 -3.18 13.83
N SER A 20 -7.98 -3.33 15.01
CA SER A 20 -8.35 -4.65 15.53
C SER A 20 -9.71 -4.56 16.20
N SER A 21 -10.56 -5.55 15.94
CA SER A 21 -11.89 -5.71 16.51
C SER A 21 -12.05 -7.18 16.92
N GLY A 22 -12.02 -7.45 18.23
CA GLY A 22 -11.94 -8.81 18.76
C GLY A 22 -10.68 -9.53 18.25
N THR A 23 -10.87 -10.68 17.62
CA THR A 23 -9.79 -11.48 17.00
C THR A 23 -9.45 -11.04 15.59
N THR A 24 -10.25 -10.16 14.98
CA THR A 24 -10.02 -9.69 13.61
C THR A 24 -9.04 -8.52 13.63
N ARG A 25 -8.01 -8.59 12.78
CA ARG A 25 -7.07 -7.51 12.54
C ARG A 25 -7.15 -7.10 11.08
N THR A 26 -7.16 -5.81 10.82
CA THR A 26 -7.15 -5.23 9.47
C THR A 26 -5.96 -4.30 9.33
N ARG A 27 -5.21 -4.45 8.25
CA ARG A 27 -3.97 -3.74 7.93
C ARG A 27 -4.10 -3.12 6.55
N VAL A 28 -4.16 -1.80 6.52
CA VAL A 28 -4.18 -1.01 5.29
C VAL A 28 -2.85 -0.29 5.15
N LEU A 29 -2.23 -0.41 3.98
CA LEU A 29 -1.07 0.40 3.64
C LEU A 29 -1.53 1.65 2.88
N ILE A 30 -1.32 2.82 3.49
CA ILE A 30 -1.55 4.12 2.87
C ILE A 30 -0.29 4.52 2.11
N ASP A 31 -0.40 4.62 0.80
CA ASP A 31 0.69 4.84 -0.15
C ASP A 31 1.80 3.75 -0.11
N ALA A 32 2.44 3.50 -1.25
CA ALA A 32 3.54 2.56 -1.39
C ALA A 32 4.64 3.13 -2.28
N GLY A 33 5.02 4.39 -2.01
CA GLY A 33 6.04 5.14 -2.75
C GLY A 33 7.45 4.56 -2.67
N LEU A 34 7.70 3.68 -1.70
CA LEU A 34 8.96 2.96 -1.57
C LEU A 34 9.10 1.88 -2.64
N GLY A 35 10.34 1.51 -2.97
CA GLY A 35 10.60 0.29 -3.75
C GLY A 35 10.23 -0.98 -2.97
N LEU A 36 9.81 -2.02 -3.69
CA LEU A 36 9.28 -3.27 -3.11
C LEU A 36 10.17 -3.89 -2.02
N ARG A 37 11.48 -3.95 -2.27
CA ARG A 37 12.48 -4.49 -1.32
C ARG A 37 12.54 -3.68 -0.02
N GLU A 38 12.50 -2.36 -0.13
CA GLU A 38 12.60 -1.46 1.01
C GLU A 38 11.30 -1.45 1.81
N LEU A 39 10.15 -1.42 1.14
CA LEU A 39 8.85 -1.56 1.78
C LEU A 39 8.77 -2.87 2.59
N GLY A 40 9.10 -4.00 1.96
CA GLY A 40 9.13 -5.31 2.62
C GLY A 40 10.06 -5.35 3.83
N ARG A 41 11.26 -4.76 3.73
CA ARG A 41 12.21 -4.65 4.85
C ARG A 41 11.63 -3.84 6.02
N ARG A 42 10.97 -2.71 5.73
CA ARG A 42 10.40 -1.84 6.78
C ARG A 42 9.18 -2.47 7.45
N LEU A 43 8.32 -3.15 6.68
CA LEU A 43 7.21 -3.94 7.21
C LEU A 43 7.71 -5.08 8.12
N ALA A 44 8.71 -5.85 7.66
CA ALA A 44 9.29 -6.93 8.44
C ALA A 44 9.88 -6.44 9.77
N ARG A 45 10.51 -5.26 9.78
CA ARG A 45 11.05 -4.63 11.00
C ARG A 45 9.99 -4.34 12.06
N ILE A 46 8.73 -4.14 11.66
CA ILE A 46 7.60 -3.92 12.57
C ILE A 46 6.73 -5.16 12.76
N GLY A 47 7.22 -6.33 12.35
CA GLY A 47 6.56 -7.62 12.52
C GLY A 47 5.33 -7.81 11.63
N VAL A 48 5.32 -7.21 10.44
CA VAL A 48 4.24 -7.37 9.45
C VAL A 48 4.83 -7.89 8.15
N ALA A 49 4.27 -8.97 7.62
CA ALA A 49 4.55 -9.45 6.28
C ALA A 49 3.64 -8.77 5.27
N VAL A 50 4.12 -8.60 4.03
CA VAL A 50 3.34 -8.03 2.92
C VAL A 50 2.03 -8.80 2.70
N ALA A 51 2.07 -10.13 2.81
CA ALA A 51 0.90 -10.98 2.64
C ALA A 51 -0.17 -10.82 3.73
N GLU A 52 0.14 -10.09 4.81
CA GLU A 52 -0.82 -9.77 5.86
C GLU A 52 -1.51 -8.41 5.66
N LEU A 53 -1.24 -7.71 4.55
CA LEU A 53 -1.95 -6.48 4.18
C LEU A 53 -3.30 -6.84 3.56
N ASP A 54 -4.36 -6.20 4.05
CA ASP A 54 -5.73 -6.42 3.55
C ASP A 54 -6.07 -5.49 2.39
N ALA A 55 -5.43 -4.32 2.31
CA ALA A 55 -5.65 -3.35 1.24
C ALA A 55 -4.48 -2.39 1.10
N LEU A 56 -4.33 -1.87 -0.12
CA LEU A 56 -3.57 -0.67 -0.41
C LEU A 56 -4.54 0.48 -0.62
N PHE A 57 -4.23 1.66 -0.10
CA PHE A 57 -4.98 2.88 -0.35
C PHE A 57 -4.03 3.95 -0.86
N ILE A 58 -4.23 4.37 -2.12
CA ILE A 58 -3.38 5.35 -2.78
C ILE A 58 -4.05 6.70 -2.75
N THR A 59 -3.37 7.69 -2.16
CA THR A 59 -3.92 9.04 -2.01
C THR A 59 -3.95 9.78 -3.35
N HIS A 60 -2.91 9.62 -4.16
CA HIS A 60 -2.78 10.19 -5.50
C HIS A 60 -1.65 9.50 -6.30
N GLU A 61 -1.57 9.75 -7.61
CA GLU A 61 -0.79 8.97 -8.58
C GLU A 61 0.69 9.33 -8.69
N HIS A 62 1.18 10.31 -7.93
CA HIS A 62 2.58 10.68 -7.97
C HIS A 62 3.48 9.50 -7.61
N SER A 63 4.66 9.43 -8.23
CA SER A 63 5.55 8.26 -8.14
C SER A 63 5.99 7.93 -6.72
N ASP A 64 6.15 8.95 -5.87
CA ASP A 64 6.48 8.85 -4.45
C ASP A 64 5.28 8.46 -3.57
N HIS A 65 4.10 8.22 -4.15
CA HIS A 65 2.93 7.68 -3.47
C HIS A 65 2.49 6.34 -4.06
N ILE A 66 2.35 6.23 -5.38
CA ILE A 66 1.95 4.97 -6.01
C ILE A 66 3.10 3.96 -6.05
N GLY A 67 4.36 4.40 -6.21
CA GLY A 67 5.57 3.59 -6.19
C GLY A 67 5.41 2.15 -6.69
N CYS A 68 5.57 1.19 -5.77
CA CYS A 68 5.44 -0.24 -6.02
C CYS A 68 4.02 -0.81 -5.81
N ALA A 69 3.02 0.02 -5.48
CA ALA A 69 1.65 -0.43 -5.19
C ALA A 69 1.05 -1.34 -6.27
N PRO A 70 1.17 -1.04 -7.58
CA PRO A 70 0.55 -1.89 -8.60
C PRO A 70 1.19 -3.28 -8.69
N GLU A 71 2.52 -3.35 -8.59
CA GLU A 71 3.25 -4.62 -8.55
C GLU A 71 2.92 -5.41 -7.28
N LEU A 72 2.85 -4.72 -6.14
CA LEU A 72 2.49 -5.31 -4.84
C LEU A 72 1.08 -5.90 -4.87
N ALA A 73 0.11 -5.15 -5.41
CA ALA A 73 -1.28 -5.55 -5.56
C ALA A 73 -1.39 -6.81 -6.43
N ALA A 74 -0.82 -6.77 -7.64
CA ALA A 74 -0.87 -7.89 -8.58
C ALA A 74 -0.17 -9.15 -8.03
N ARG A 75 1.00 -9.00 -7.39
CA ARG A 75 1.77 -10.13 -6.88
C ARG A 75 1.13 -10.84 -5.68
N HIS A 76 0.43 -10.09 -4.84
CA HIS A 76 -0.14 -10.62 -3.60
C HIS A 76 -1.67 -10.70 -3.61
N GLY A 77 -2.33 -10.30 -4.70
CA GLY A 77 -3.79 -10.26 -4.80
C GLY A 77 -4.42 -9.26 -3.83
N ILE A 78 -3.70 -8.20 -3.45
CA ILE A 78 -4.17 -7.21 -2.49
C ILE A 78 -5.01 -6.16 -3.23
N PRO A 79 -6.26 -5.88 -2.79
CA PRO A 79 -7.06 -4.80 -3.36
C PRO A 79 -6.36 -3.44 -3.27
N LEU A 80 -6.31 -2.71 -4.38
CA LEU A 80 -5.78 -1.35 -4.46
C LEU A 80 -6.93 -0.38 -4.64
N TRP A 81 -7.16 0.43 -3.61
CA TRP A 81 -8.18 1.47 -3.58
C TRP A 81 -7.58 2.81 -3.92
N ALA A 82 -8.24 3.57 -4.78
CA ALA A 82 -7.92 4.98 -5.00
C ALA A 82 -9.14 5.75 -5.49
N SER A 83 -9.03 7.07 -5.59
CA SER A 83 -10.06 7.85 -6.26
C SER A 83 -10.12 7.49 -7.76
N LEU A 84 -11.28 7.63 -8.40
CA LEU A 84 -11.42 7.37 -9.84
C LEU A 84 -10.44 8.19 -10.69
N GLY A 85 -10.14 9.44 -10.29
CA GLY A 85 -9.16 10.28 -10.97
C GLY A 85 -7.75 9.68 -10.91
N THR A 86 -7.36 9.21 -9.72
CA THR A 86 -6.07 8.54 -9.50
C THR A 86 -5.96 7.23 -10.27
N LEU A 87 -7.03 6.40 -10.28
CA LEU A 87 -7.05 5.15 -11.04
C LEU A 87 -6.90 5.40 -12.55
N ARG A 88 -7.60 6.39 -13.09
CA ARG A 88 -7.49 6.77 -14.50
C ARG A 88 -6.09 7.27 -14.85
N ALA A 89 -5.51 8.11 -14.00
CA ALA A 89 -4.16 8.61 -14.22
C ALA A 89 -3.10 7.50 -14.16
N ALA A 90 -3.36 6.44 -13.39
CA ALA A 90 -2.48 5.28 -13.22
C ALA A 90 -2.86 4.06 -14.08
N GLU A 91 -3.88 4.13 -14.95
CA GLU A 91 -4.53 2.99 -15.59
C GLU A 91 -3.54 2.04 -16.28
N GLY A 92 -2.55 2.57 -17.01
CA GLY A 92 -1.52 1.78 -17.70
C GLY A 92 -0.55 1.03 -16.77
N ARG A 93 -0.65 1.19 -15.44
CA ARG A 93 0.19 0.54 -14.44
C ARG A 93 -0.57 -0.45 -13.58
N LEU A 94 -1.91 -0.42 -13.60
CA LEU A 94 -2.77 -1.13 -12.64
C LEU A 94 -3.25 -2.47 -13.20
N ASP A 95 -3.37 -3.47 -12.33
CA ASP A 95 -4.07 -4.72 -12.62
C ASP A 95 -5.59 -4.54 -12.37
N PRO A 96 -6.44 -4.66 -13.41
CA PRO A 96 -7.89 -4.54 -13.27
C PRO A 96 -8.51 -5.51 -12.26
N ALA A 97 -7.86 -6.66 -12.01
CA ALA A 97 -8.34 -7.62 -11.01
C ALA A 97 -8.26 -7.08 -9.58
N THR A 98 -7.34 -6.13 -9.32
CA THR A 98 -7.03 -5.61 -7.98
C THR A 98 -7.48 -4.16 -7.77
N ALA A 99 -7.57 -3.35 -8.83
CA ALA A 99 -7.97 -1.94 -8.74
C ALA A 99 -9.45 -1.80 -8.33
N ARG A 100 -9.73 -0.90 -7.38
CA ARG A 100 -11.05 -0.62 -6.79
C ARG A 100 -11.30 0.87 -6.67
#